data_AF-A0A182QA00-F1
#
_entry.id   AF-A0A182QA00-F1
#
_cell.length_a   1.000
_cell.length_b   1.000
_cell.length_c   1.000
_cell.angle_alpha   90.00
_cell.angle_beta   90.00
_cell.angle_gamma   90.00
#
_symmetry.space_group_name_H-M   'P 1'
#
loop_
_entity.id
_entity.type
_entity.pdbx_description
1 polymer ?
#
loop_
_entity_poly.entity_id
_entity_poly.type
_entity_poly.pdbx_seq_one_letter_code
_entity_poly.pdbx_strand_id
1 'polypeptide(L)'
;MADLQHFNEYLLQNPERTIRCSPDGIDFDRFARICDFSGLPDELRQKLHPFLTVLRDGGANVDAKVTATACILNVVTEKVNSFVTLEHYCWLVRTAIAVQLLKELPTKVYSLARRLSTAMEAIDIAASNHSPDVVHTLAKKLKEDIPLDGLNLLYTIEKLANALPPILYYTAVALLFVELTAITQPEQRTETFRVHSVGDFLRHLEMLNVQQLQQLRHSLQNFYQLLKLLSLYQNMVVMRHVGKTLDSELTDEHKCYAEAFHVTHEQIQSFRQLLENYSALVQPFGNEQDEDYLILADLIQVDMIPLFDDLNQPDELA
;
A
#
# COMPACT_ATOMS: atom_id res chain seq x y z
N MET A 1 1.89 6.58 34.60
CA MET A 1 2.40 7.88 35.10
C MET A 1 3.93 7.91 35.09
N ALA A 2 4.63 6.97 35.73
CA ALA A 2 6.10 6.87 35.67
C ALA A 2 6.64 6.61 34.24
N ASP A 3 5.93 5.79 33.45
CA ASP A 3 6.32 5.48 32.07
C ASP A 3 6.18 6.69 31.12
N LEU A 4 5.30 7.65 31.45
CA LEU A 4 5.10 8.90 30.70
C LEU A 4 6.16 9.95 31.03
N GLN A 5 6.75 9.92 32.23
CA GLN A 5 7.85 10.83 32.59
C GLN A 5 9.17 10.38 31.96
N HIS A 6 9.46 9.06 31.97
CA HIS A 6 10.60 8.52 31.22
C HIS A 6 10.48 8.75 29.70
N PHE A 7 9.26 8.75 29.18
CA PHE A 7 8.95 9.05 27.78
C PHE A 7 9.33 10.49 27.37
N ASN A 8 9.17 11.47 28.27
CA ASN A 8 9.47 12.89 28.01
C ASN A 8 10.97 13.22 28.14
N GLU A 9 11.67 12.63 29.12
CA GLU A 9 13.10 12.88 29.34
C GLU A 9 13.99 12.30 28.22
N TYR A 10 13.53 11.24 27.54
CA TYR A 10 14.29 10.55 26.50
C TYR A 10 14.17 11.21 25.10
N LEU A 11 13.04 11.87 24.79
CA LEU A 11 12.84 12.58 23.51
C LEU A 11 13.80 13.73 23.28
N LEU A 12 14.28 14.32 24.36
CA LEU A 12 15.25 15.40 24.31
C LEU A 12 16.62 14.94 23.78
N GLN A 13 16.89 13.63 23.66
CA GLN A 13 18.23 13.08 23.45
C GLN A 13 18.54 12.52 22.04
N ASN A 14 17.58 12.31 21.12
CA ASN A 14 17.85 11.73 19.78
C ASN A 14 17.16 12.50 18.63
N PRO A 15 17.90 13.12 17.68
CA PRO A 15 17.35 14.14 16.78
C PRO A 15 17.11 13.70 15.31
N GLU A 16 16.89 12.42 14.98
CA GLU A 16 16.38 12.07 13.64
C GLU A 16 14.87 12.40 13.58
N ARG A 17 14.58 13.69 13.39
CA ARG A 17 13.30 14.39 13.60
C ARG A 17 12.62 14.83 12.29
N THR A 18 12.53 13.98 11.29
CA THR A 18 11.68 14.35 10.15
C THR A 18 10.99 13.14 9.56
N ILE A 19 9.68 13.04 9.80
CA ILE A 19 8.79 12.11 9.11
C ILE A 19 8.79 12.47 7.62
N ARG A 20 9.11 11.49 6.78
CA ARG A 20 8.91 11.57 5.34
C ARG A 20 7.49 11.09 5.03
N CYS A 21 6.80 11.89 4.21
CA CYS A 21 5.44 11.58 3.75
C CYS A 21 5.39 11.09 2.30
N SER A 22 6.50 11.14 1.57
CA SER A 22 6.58 10.79 0.15
C SER A 22 7.35 9.48 -0.06
N PRO A 23 6.95 8.65 -1.03
CA PRO A 23 7.70 7.44 -1.39
C PRO A 23 9.13 7.79 -1.81
N ASP A 24 10.09 6.96 -1.43
CA ASP A 24 11.49 7.09 -1.88
C ASP A 24 11.61 6.91 -3.39
N GLY A 25 10.73 6.10 -3.98
CA GLY A 25 10.70 5.81 -5.42
C GLY A 25 11.87 4.96 -5.91
N ILE A 26 11.93 4.76 -7.22
CA ILE A 26 12.97 4.01 -7.92
C ILE A 26 13.62 4.86 -9.02
N ASP A 27 14.85 4.53 -9.40
CA ASP A 27 15.52 5.17 -10.53
C ASP A 27 15.25 4.45 -11.86
N PHE A 28 15.73 5.05 -12.96
CA PHE A 28 15.57 4.50 -14.30
C PHE A 28 16.26 3.14 -14.49
N ASP A 29 17.39 2.89 -13.81
CA ASP A 29 18.09 1.61 -13.91
C ASP A 29 17.25 0.50 -13.27
N ARG A 30 16.72 0.75 -12.07
CA ARG A 30 15.82 -0.18 -11.38
C ARG A 30 14.54 -0.41 -12.17
N PHE A 31 13.94 0.62 -12.75
CA PHE A 31 12.79 0.47 -13.63
C PHE A 31 13.12 -0.39 -14.86
N ALA A 32 14.29 -0.21 -15.47
CA ALA A 32 14.73 -1.03 -16.60
C ALA A 32 14.96 -2.50 -16.20
N ARG A 33 15.45 -2.77 -14.99
CA ARG A 33 15.59 -4.15 -14.48
C ARG A 33 14.23 -4.80 -14.24
N ILE A 34 13.25 -4.04 -13.74
CA ILE A 34 11.89 -4.55 -13.54
C ILE A 34 11.25 -4.93 -14.88
N CYS A 35 11.44 -4.11 -15.91
CA CYS A 35 10.98 -4.42 -17.27
C CYS A 35 11.64 -5.69 -17.86
N ASP A 36 12.81 -6.10 -17.36
CA ASP A 36 13.53 -7.31 -17.82
C ASP A 36 13.04 -8.61 -17.18
N PHE A 37 12.16 -8.55 -16.18
CA PHE A 37 11.65 -9.77 -15.54
C PHE A 37 10.82 -10.63 -16.49
N SER A 38 10.68 -11.91 -16.13
CA SER A 38 9.88 -12.87 -16.90
C SER A 38 8.40 -12.45 -16.98
N GLY A 39 7.72 -12.88 -18.04
CA GLY A 39 6.31 -12.55 -18.30
C GLY A 39 6.10 -11.48 -19.37
N LEU A 40 7.14 -10.83 -19.88
CA LEU A 40 7.01 -10.01 -21.09
C LEU A 40 6.94 -10.92 -22.33
N PRO A 41 5.92 -10.79 -23.22
CA PRO A 41 5.88 -11.49 -24.49
C PRO A 41 7.16 -11.29 -25.30
N ASP A 42 7.70 -12.36 -25.91
CA ASP A 42 9.00 -12.34 -26.58
C ASP A 42 9.09 -11.28 -27.69
N GLU A 43 8.00 -11.09 -28.45
CA GLU A 43 7.89 -10.05 -29.48
C GLU A 43 8.05 -8.63 -28.92
N LEU A 44 7.55 -8.39 -27.70
CA LEU A 44 7.69 -7.12 -27.02
C LEU A 44 9.09 -6.96 -26.41
N ARG A 45 9.69 -8.04 -25.91
CA ARG A 45 11.05 -8.01 -25.36
C ARG A 45 12.05 -7.44 -26.36
N GLN A 46 12.00 -7.90 -27.61
CA GLN A 46 12.87 -7.39 -28.68
C GLN A 46 12.63 -5.90 -28.97
N LYS A 47 11.37 -5.44 -28.93
CA LYS A 47 11.00 -4.04 -29.16
C LYS A 47 11.40 -3.11 -28.02
N LEU A 48 11.37 -3.60 -26.78
CA LEU A 48 11.73 -2.80 -25.61
C LEU A 48 13.25 -2.70 -25.41
N HIS A 49 14.01 -3.69 -25.88
CA HIS A 49 15.45 -3.80 -25.63
C HIS A 49 16.28 -2.53 -25.93
N PRO A 50 16.07 -1.80 -27.06
CA PRO A 50 16.80 -0.57 -27.33
C PRO A 50 16.54 0.51 -26.27
N PHE A 51 15.30 0.64 -25.80
CA PHE A 51 14.92 1.64 -24.80
C PHE A 51 15.45 1.27 -23.41
N LEU A 52 15.40 -0.02 -23.06
CA LEU A 52 15.96 -0.53 -21.81
C LEU A 52 17.47 -0.29 -21.72
N THR A 53 18.17 -0.39 -22.86
CA THR A 53 19.60 -0.07 -22.95
C THR A 53 19.88 1.40 -22.63
N VAL A 54 19.05 2.32 -23.16
CA VAL A 54 19.17 3.77 -22.87
C VAL A 54 18.93 4.07 -21.38
N LEU A 55 17.98 3.38 -20.74
CA LEU A 55 17.70 3.59 -19.30
C LEU A 55 18.88 3.18 -18.41
N ARG A 56 19.58 2.10 -18.79
CA ARG A 56 20.76 1.57 -18.08
C ARG A 56 22.04 2.34 -18.36
N ASP A 57 22.08 3.10 -19.45
CA ASP A 57 23.25 3.88 -19.79
C ASP A 57 23.46 5.01 -18.77
N GLY A 58 24.59 4.94 -18.04
CA GLY A 58 25.00 5.97 -17.09
C GLY A 58 25.38 7.29 -17.76
N GLY A 59 25.72 7.27 -19.06
CA GLY A 59 26.03 8.45 -19.87
C GLY A 59 24.82 9.11 -20.52
N ALA A 60 23.66 8.46 -20.54
CA ALA A 60 22.44 9.04 -21.10
C ALA A 60 21.89 10.15 -20.20
N ASN A 61 21.58 11.30 -20.81
CA ASN A 61 20.95 12.41 -20.08
C ASN A 61 19.50 12.07 -19.68
N VAL A 62 18.94 12.87 -18.76
CA VAL A 62 17.59 12.65 -18.23
C VAL A 62 16.54 12.67 -19.34
N ASP A 63 16.61 13.59 -20.30
CA ASP A 63 15.65 13.68 -21.40
C ASP A 63 15.60 12.43 -22.28
N ALA A 64 16.77 11.81 -22.54
CA ALA A 64 16.86 10.54 -23.25
C ALA A 64 16.20 9.41 -22.46
N LYS A 65 16.43 9.35 -21.13
CA LYS A 65 15.80 8.34 -20.25
C LYS A 65 14.28 8.53 -20.15
N VAL A 66 13.82 9.78 -20.09
CA VAL A 66 12.40 10.14 -20.11
C VAL A 66 11.76 9.73 -21.43
N THR A 67 12.44 9.97 -22.55
CA THR A 67 11.99 9.56 -23.88
C THR A 67 11.92 8.04 -24.00
N ALA A 68 12.95 7.33 -23.55
CA ALA A 68 12.98 5.87 -23.53
C ALA A 68 11.83 5.29 -22.68
N THR A 69 11.59 5.86 -21.49
CA THR A 69 10.46 5.48 -20.62
C THR A 69 9.13 5.69 -21.34
N ALA A 70 8.92 6.85 -21.96
CA ALA A 70 7.71 7.13 -22.73
C ALA A 70 7.50 6.15 -23.90
N CYS A 71 8.57 5.78 -24.60
CA CYS A 71 8.53 4.78 -25.67
C CYS A 71 8.13 3.40 -25.15
N ILE A 72 8.70 2.96 -24.02
CA ILE A 72 8.32 1.70 -23.37
C ILE A 72 6.82 1.68 -23.05
N LEU A 73 6.32 2.73 -22.38
CA LEU A 73 4.91 2.81 -22.00
C LEU A 73 3.97 2.82 -23.21
N ASN A 74 4.33 3.52 -24.29
CA ASN A 74 3.54 3.51 -25.52
C ASN A 74 3.50 2.11 -26.15
N VAL A 75 4.65 1.45 -26.30
CA VAL A 75 4.72 0.10 -26.88
C VAL A 75 3.89 -0.90 -26.08
N VAL A 76 4.01 -0.86 -24.75
CA VAL A 76 3.24 -1.76 -23.87
C VAL A 76 1.75 -1.45 -23.95
N THR A 77 1.36 -0.17 -23.90
CA THR A 77 -0.05 0.24 -23.97
C THR A 77 -0.70 -0.17 -25.30
N GLU A 78 -0.01 0.04 -26.43
CA GLU A 78 -0.50 -0.36 -27.75
C GLU A 78 -0.68 -1.88 -27.91
N LYS A 79 0.04 -2.65 -27.10
CA LYS A 79 0.08 -4.11 -27.17
C LYS A 79 -0.51 -4.78 -25.93
N VAL A 80 -1.30 -4.05 -25.14
CA VAL A 80 -1.94 -4.56 -23.91
C VAL A 80 -2.78 -5.83 -24.16
N ASN A 81 -3.40 -5.94 -25.34
CA ASN A 81 -4.19 -7.12 -25.73
C ASN A 81 -3.35 -8.39 -25.93
N SER A 82 -2.02 -8.30 -26.03
CA SER A 82 -1.13 -9.47 -26.10
C SER A 82 -0.85 -10.12 -24.73
N PHE A 83 -1.27 -9.48 -23.64
CA PHE A 83 -1.07 -9.96 -22.28
C PHE A 83 -2.16 -10.96 -21.87
N VAL A 84 -2.09 -12.17 -22.44
CA VAL A 84 -3.13 -13.20 -22.32
C VAL A 84 -2.94 -14.24 -21.20
N THR A 85 -1.81 -14.22 -20.49
CA THR A 85 -1.50 -15.18 -19.42
C THR A 85 -1.38 -14.49 -18.07
N LEU A 86 -1.50 -15.25 -16.97
CA LEU A 86 -1.25 -14.71 -15.63
C LEU A 86 0.18 -14.16 -15.51
N GLU A 87 1.17 -14.81 -16.11
CA GLU A 87 2.55 -14.32 -16.07
C GLU A 87 2.70 -12.98 -16.79
N HIS A 88 2.02 -12.82 -17.93
CA HIS A 88 1.92 -11.56 -18.64
C HIS A 88 1.28 -10.47 -17.77
N TYR A 89 0.14 -10.78 -17.16
CA TYR A 89 -0.56 -9.84 -16.28
C TYR A 89 0.31 -9.42 -15.09
N CYS A 90 0.99 -10.38 -14.43
CA CYS A 90 1.92 -10.08 -13.35
C CYS A 90 3.08 -9.18 -13.80
N TRP A 91 3.62 -9.37 -15.01
CA TRP A 91 4.62 -8.45 -15.56
C TRP A 91 4.03 -7.05 -15.78
N LEU A 92 2.82 -6.97 -16.33
CA LEU A 92 2.17 -5.69 -16.60
C LEU A 92 1.90 -4.88 -15.33
N VAL A 93 1.37 -5.54 -14.28
CA VAL A 93 1.14 -4.92 -12.97
C VAL A 93 2.45 -4.44 -12.36
N ARG A 94 3.52 -5.27 -12.37
CA ARG A 94 4.85 -4.86 -11.88
C ARG A 94 5.37 -3.64 -12.61
N THR A 95 5.30 -3.63 -13.94
CA THR A 95 5.74 -2.48 -14.76
C THR A 95 4.91 -1.23 -14.49
N ALA A 96 3.59 -1.36 -14.32
CA ALA A 96 2.68 -0.26 -14.00
C ALA A 96 2.98 0.35 -12.62
N ILE A 97 3.24 -0.47 -11.60
CA ILE A 97 3.66 0.02 -10.28
C ILE A 97 5.05 0.65 -10.34
N ALA A 98 6.00 0.01 -11.02
CA ALA A 98 7.37 0.49 -11.12
C ALA A 98 7.45 1.87 -11.81
N VAL A 99 6.68 2.10 -12.87
CA VAL A 99 6.63 3.43 -13.50
C VAL A 99 6.01 4.47 -12.57
N GLN A 100 5.00 4.12 -11.76
CA GLN A 100 4.41 5.07 -10.81
C GLN A 100 5.39 5.43 -9.67
N LEU A 101 6.33 4.53 -9.35
CA LEU A 101 7.37 4.75 -8.36
C LEU A 101 8.63 5.44 -8.92
N LEU A 102 8.74 5.68 -10.23
CA LEU A 102 9.91 6.37 -10.78
C LEU A 102 10.07 7.76 -10.18
N LYS A 103 11.26 8.05 -9.65
CA LYS A 103 11.63 9.36 -9.12
C LYS A 103 11.43 10.42 -10.20
N GLU A 104 10.81 11.54 -9.82
CA GLU A 104 10.63 12.72 -10.66
C GLU A 104 9.98 12.41 -12.01
N LEU A 105 8.85 11.70 -12.00
CA LEU A 105 8.11 11.36 -13.21
C LEU A 105 7.69 12.63 -13.97
N PRO A 106 8.23 12.93 -15.17
CA PRO A 106 7.84 14.14 -15.88
C PRO A 106 6.38 14.04 -16.30
N THR A 107 5.66 15.17 -16.35
CA THR A 107 4.22 15.24 -16.66
C THR A 107 3.84 14.45 -17.91
N LYS A 108 4.70 14.47 -18.94
CA LYS A 108 4.51 13.70 -20.17
C LYS A 108 4.45 12.19 -19.91
N VAL A 109 5.37 11.66 -19.10
CA VAL A 109 5.41 10.24 -18.71
C VAL A 109 4.26 9.89 -17.77
N TYR A 110 3.87 10.81 -16.87
CA TYR A 110 2.73 10.62 -15.98
C TYR A 110 1.43 10.31 -16.74
N SER A 111 1.14 11.08 -17.79
CA SER A 111 -0.02 10.83 -18.64
C SER A 111 0.00 9.43 -19.29
N LEU A 112 1.18 8.94 -19.66
CA LEU A 112 1.36 7.61 -20.26
C LEU A 112 1.23 6.51 -19.22
N ALA A 113 1.78 6.70 -18.01
CA ALA A 113 1.62 5.76 -16.90
C ALA A 113 0.14 5.61 -16.51
N ARG A 114 -0.61 6.72 -16.49
CA ARG A 114 -2.07 6.69 -16.29
C ARG A 114 -2.78 5.92 -17.41
N ARG A 115 -2.44 6.18 -18.68
CA ARG A 115 -3.01 5.44 -19.83
C ARG A 115 -2.72 3.94 -19.74
N LEU A 116 -1.50 3.57 -19.37
CA LEU A 116 -1.13 2.17 -19.16
C LEU A 116 -1.96 1.53 -18.04
N SER A 117 -2.15 2.24 -16.93
CA SER A 117 -2.96 1.77 -15.80
C SER A 117 -4.40 1.52 -16.25
N THR A 118 -5.04 2.48 -16.92
CA THR A 118 -6.40 2.31 -17.46
C THR A 118 -6.49 1.18 -18.49
N ALA A 119 -5.47 1.01 -19.35
CA ALA A 119 -5.44 -0.07 -20.32
C ALA A 119 -5.29 -1.46 -19.64
N MET A 120 -4.49 -1.54 -18.58
CA MET A 120 -4.34 -2.75 -17.77
C MET A 120 -5.64 -3.12 -17.05
N GLU A 121 -6.38 -2.12 -16.53
CA GLU A 121 -7.68 -2.33 -15.89
C GLU A 121 -8.76 -2.84 -16.85
N ALA A 122 -8.61 -2.56 -18.14
CA ALA A 122 -9.53 -3.04 -19.18
C ALA A 122 -9.28 -4.49 -19.61
N ILE A 123 -8.21 -5.14 -19.12
CA ILE A 123 -7.96 -6.55 -19.40
C ILE A 123 -9.00 -7.40 -18.67
N ASP A 124 -9.74 -8.23 -19.43
CA ASP A 124 -10.68 -9.16 -18.83
C ASP A 124 -9.95 -10.29 -18.10
N ILE A 125 -9.95 -10.18 -16.77
CA ILE A 125 -9.45 -11.17 -15.83
C ILE A 125 -10.57 -11.73 -14.97
N ALA A 126 -11.84 -11.62 -15.39
CA ALA A 126 -13.01 -11.91 -14.55
C ALA A 126 -12.96 -13.30 -13.89
N ALA A 127 -12.51 -14.33 -14.62
CA ALA A 127 -12.34 -15.68 -14.08
C ALA A 127 -11.33 -15.77 -12.93
N SER A 128 -10.38 -14.83 -12.88
CA SER A 128 -9.31 -14.76 -11.88
C SER A 128 -9.58 -13.74 -10.77
N ASN A 129 -10.62 -12.88 -10.88
CA ASN A 129 -10.84 -11.74 -9.98
C ASN A 129 -10.88 -12.09 -8.50
N HIS A 130 -11.31 -13.31 -8.15
CA HIS A 130 -11.41 -13.77 -6.76
C HIS A 130 -10.44 -14.92 -6.45
N SER A 131 -9.49 -15.23 -7.33
CA SER A 131 -8.59 -16.36 -7.13
C SER A 131 -7.54 -16.07 -6.04
N PRO A 132 -7.48 -16.84 -4.95
CA PRO A 132 -6.44 -16.70 -3.92
C PRO A 132 -5.04 -16.92 -4.45
N ASP A 133 -4.85 -17.87 -5.36
CA ASP A 133 -3.55 -18.18 -5.96
C ASP A 133 -3.03 -17.00 -6.79
N VAL A 134 -3.93 -16.29 -7.48
CA VAL A 134 -3.58 -15.09 -8.26
C VAL A 134 -3.21 -13.94 -7.34
N VAL A 135 -3.98 -13.69 -6.28
CA VAL A 135 -3.65 -12.67 -5.27
C VAL A 135 -2.29 -12.95 -4.65
N HIS A 136 -2.06 -14.20 -4.22
CA HIS A 136 -0.79 -14.63 -3.65
C HIS A 136 0.36 -14.37 -4.63
N THR A 137 0.21 -14.82 -5.87
CA THR A 137 1.25 -14.69 -6.90
C THR A 137 1.57 -13.23 -7.21
N LEU A 138 0.55 -12.38 -7.35
CA LEU A 138 0.72 -10.95 -7.62
C LEU A 138 1.39 -10.25 -6.45
N ALA A 139 0.88 -10.42 -5.23
CA ALA A 139 1.43 -9.78 -4.03
C ALA A 139 2.87 -10.23 -3.78
N LYS A 140 3.15 -11.53 -3.93
CA LYS A 140 4.50 -12.08 -3.82
C LYS A 140 5.45 -11.46 -4.83
N LYS A 141 5.10 -11.50 -6.12
CA LYS A 141 5.93 -10.92 -7.18
C LYS A 141 6.15 -9.42 -6.96
N LEU A 142 5.12 -8.67 -6.56
CA LEU A 142 5.28 -7.25 -6.26
C LEU A 142 6.27 -7.02 -5.10
N LYS A 143 6.14 -7.73 -3.99
CA LYS A 143 7.01 -7.57 -2.81
C LYS A 143 8.45 -8.04 -3.07
N GLU A 144 8.64 -9.10 -3.86
CA GLU A 144 9.98 -9.67 -4.13
C GLU A 144 10.72 -8.94 -5.27
N ASP A 145 10.00 -8.49 -6.29
CA ASP A 145 10.62 -7.94 -7.52
C ASP A 145 10.82 -6.41 -7.45
N ILE A 146 9.96 -5.71 -6.71
CA ILE A 146 9.97 -4.25 -6.57
C ILE A 146 10.39 -3.92 -5.12
N PRO A 147 11.23 -2.89 -4.87
CA PRO A 147 11.60 -2.46 -3.52
C PRO A 147 10.42 -1.76 -2.82
N LEU A 148 9.40 -2.54 -2.49
CA LEU A 148 8.18 -2.11 -1.81
C LEU A 148 8.34 -2.26 -0.30
N ASP A 149 9.08 -1.34 0.32
CA ASP A 149 9.21 -1.22 1.77
C ASP A 149 8.79 0.20 2.21
N GLY A 150 8.25 0.32 3.43
CA GLY A 150 7.85 1.60 4.00
C GLY A 150 6.91 2.41 3.09
N LEU A 151 7.28 3.64 2.78
CA LEU A 151 6.45 4.58 2.01
C LEU A 151 6.19 4.14 0.56
N ASN A 152 7.11 3.38 -0.06
CA ASN A 152 6.89 2.83 -1.40
C ASN A 152 5.75 1.80 -1.42
N LEU A 153 5.68 0.98 -0.36
CA LEU A 153 4.62 0.00 -0.21
C LEU A 153 3.28 0.66 0.08
N LEU A 154 3.25 1.62 1.00
CA LEU A 154 2.04 2.39 1.32
C LEU A 154 1.44 3.07 0.07
N TYR A 155 2.29 3.73 -0.71
CA TYR A 155 1.89 4.32 -1.99
C TYR A 155 1.32 3.26 -2.95
N THR A 156 1.95 2.09 -3.04
CA THR A 156 1.50 1.01 -3.92
C THR A 156 0.17 0.43 -3.47
N ILE A 157 -0.04 0.22 -2.17
CA ILE A 157 -1.31 -0.24 -1.59
C ILE A 157 -2.42 0.73 -1.97
N GLU A 158 -2.22 2.04 -1.79
CA GLU A 158 -3.20 3.07 -2.14
C GLU A 158 -3.55 3.05 -3.64
N LYS A 159 -2.56 2.87 -4.52
CA LYS A 159 -2.80 2.78 -5.96
C LYS A 159 -3.59 1.55 -6.35
N LEU A 160 -3.27 0.40 -5.79
CA LEU A 160 -3.96 -0.86 -6.07
C LEU A 160 -5.37 -0.89 -5.49
N ALA A 161 -5.58 -0.29 -4.31
CA ALA A 161 -6.88 -0.21 -3.65
C ALA A 161 -7.93 0.56 -4.44
N ASN A 162 -7.47 1.57 -5.19
CA ASN A 162 -8.32 2.43 -6.03
C ASN A 162 -8.47 1.92 -7.47
N ALA A 163 -7.85 0.79 -7.81
CA ALA A 163 -7.95 0.23 -9.14
C ALA A 163 -9.31 -0.43 -9.37
N LEU A 164 -9.78 -0.42 -10.62
CA LEU A 164 -11.09 -1.01 -10.98
C LEU A 164 -11.16 -2.54 -10.78
N PRO A 165 -10.14 -3.34 -11.14
CA PRO A 165 -10.22 -4.79 -11.02
C PRO A 165 -10.17 -5.26 -9.56
N PRO A 166 -11.12 -6.10 -9.10
CA PRO A 166 -11.15 -6.61 -7.73
C PRO A 166 -9.86 -7.30 -7.29
N ILE A 167 -9.17 -7.98 -8.22
CA ILE A 167 -7.92 -8.68 -7.89
C ILE A 167 -6.84 -7.74 -7.35
N LEU A 168 -6.78 -6.50 -7.85
CA LEU A 168 -5.78 -5.51 -7.43
C LEU A 168 -6.13 -4.98 -6.05
N TYR A 169 -7.42 -4.77 -5.77
CA TYR A 169 -7.90 -4.46 -4.42
C TYR A 169 -7.54 -5.57 -3.42
N TYR A 170 -7.79 -6.84 -3.74
CA TYR A 170 -7.40 -7.96 -2.87
C TYR A 170 -5.87 -8.07 -2.70
N THR A 171 -5.11 -7.80 -3.76
CA THR A 171 -3.64 -7.72 -3.70
C THR A 171 -3.17 -6.60 -2.78
N ALA A 172 -3.82 -5.44 -2.81
CA ALA A 172 -3.54 -4.32 -1.91
C ALA A 172 -3.77 -4.71 -0.44
N VAL A 173 -4.88 -5.39 -0.14
CA VAL A 173 -5.17 -5.88 1.21
C VAL A 173 -4.12 -6.92 1.63
N ALA A 174 -3.75 -7.86 0.76
CA ALA A 174 -2.71 -8.83 1.08
C ALA A 174 -1.36 -8.17 1.40
N LEU A 175 -0.95 -7.17 0.62
CA LEU A 175 0.28 -6.39 0.83
C LEU A 175 0.26 -5.60 2.14
N LEU A 176 -0.91 -5.13 2.57
CA LEU A 176 -1.07 -4.45 3.85
C LEU A 176 -0.74 -5.36 5.03
N PHE A 177 -1.17 -6.62 5.00
CA PHE A 177 -0.81 -7.61 6.02
C PHE A 177 0.68 -8.02 5.98
N VAL A 178 1.31 -7.98 4.81
CA VAL A 178 2.77 -8.20 4.70
C VAL A 178 3.52 -7.14 5.50
N GLU A 179 3.16 -5.86 5.34
CA GLU A 179 3.82 -4.78 6.08
C GLU A 179 3.47 -4.81 7.57
N LEU A 180 2.21 -5.12 7.88
CA LEU A 180 1.80 -5.27 9.28
C LEU A 180 2.59 -6.38 9.97
N THR A 181 2.83 -7.50 9.30
CA THR A 181 3.70 -8.57 9.81
C THR A 181 5.14 -8.09 9.99
N ALA A 182 5.70 -7.37 9.01
CA ALA A 182 7.05 -6.84 9.10
C ALA A 182 7.25 -5.87 10.27
N ILE A 183 6.23 -5.08 10.61
CA ILE A 183 6.26 -4.14 11.75
C ILE A 183 6.04 -4.87 13.09
N THR A 184 5.07 -5.78 13.14
CA THR A 184 4.64 -6.42 14.40
C THR A 184 5.50 -7.63 14.78
N GLN A 185 6.09 -8.30 13.78
CA GLN A 185 6.84 -9.54 13.91
C GLN A 185 8.06 -9.53 12.96
N PRO A 186 9.04 -8.63 13.16
CA PRO A 186 10.15 -8.42 12.22
C PRO A 186 11.07 -9.64 12.04
N GLU A 187 11.05 -10.58 13.00
CA GLU A 187 11.81 -11.83 12.92
C GLU A 187 11.10 -12.91 12.09
N GLN A 188 9.80 -12.75 11.82
CA GLN A 188 9.02 -13.71 11.07
C GLN A 188 9.11 -13.42 9.57
N ARG A 189 9.50 -14.43 8.79
CA ARG A 189 9.43 -14.34 7.34
C ARG A 189 7.98 -14.44 6.89
N THR A 190 7.57 -13.52 6.00
CA THR A 190 6.26 -13.60 5.37
C THR A 190 6.24 -14.69 4.31
N GLU A 191 5.69 -15.85 4.67
CA GLU A 191 5.63 -17.01 3.76
C GLU A 191 4.35 -17.04 2.90
N THR A 192 3.27 -16.41 3.38
CA THR A 192 1.97 -16.46 2.71
C THR A 192 1.39 -15.07 2.49
N PHE A 193 1.36 -14.66 1.21
CA PHE A 193 0.64 -13.46 0.77
C PHE A 193 -0.84 -13.80 0.57
N ARG A 194 -1.73 -13.29 1.44
CA ARG A 194 -3.17 -13.56 1.36
C ARG A 194 -4.00 -12.44 1.99
N VAL A 195 -5.28 -12.40 1.67
CA VAL A 195 -6.27 -11.56 2.35
C VAL A 195 -6.61 -12.18 3.70
N HIS A 196 -6.61 -11.37 4.75
CA HIS A 196 -6.86 -11.77 6.13
C HIS A 196 -8.09 -11.02 6.69
N SER A 197 -8.68 -11.58 7.75
CA SER A 197 -9.87 -11.01 8.38
C SER A 197 -9.57 -9.78 9.23
N VAL A 198 -10.62 -9.01 9.56
CA VAL A 198 -10.53 -7.92 10.56
C VAL A 198 -10.05 -8.44 11.91
N GLY A 199 -10.47 -9.63 12.31
CA GLY A 199 -9.99 -10.26 13.55
C GLY A 199 -8.49 -10.53 13.52
N ASP A 200 -7.94 -10.95 12.37
CA ASP A 200 -6.50 -11.11 12.22
C ASP A 200 -5.78 -9.77 12.28
N PHE A 201 -6.36 -8.72 11.68
CA PHE A 201 -5.81 -7.36 11.73
C PHE A 201 -5.70 -6.85 13.17
N LEU A 202 -6.80 -6.93 13.94
CA LEU A 202 -6.82 -6.53 15.34
C LEU A 202 -5.81 -7.33 16.17
N ARG A 203 -5.71 -8.65 15.95
CA ARG A 203 -4.72 -9.50 16.63
C ARG A 203 -3.28 -9.04 16.38
N HIS A 204 -2.96 -8.58 15.16
CA HIS A 204 -1.63 -8.01 14.87
C HIS A 204 -1.36 -6.75 15.68
N LEU A 205 -2.37 -5.91 15.86
CA LEU A 205 -2.23 -4.69 16.65
C LEU A 205 -2.19 -4.96 18.15
N GLU A 206 -2.91 -5.97 18.64
CA GLU A 206 -2.83 -6.41 20.04
C GLU A 206 -1.44 -6.93 20.41
N MET A 207 -0.70 -7.51 19.45
CA MET A 207 0.69 -7.91 19.67
C MET A 207 1.60 -6.71 19.97
N LEU A 208 1.28 -5.53 19.42
CA LEU A 208 1.98 -4.27 19.71
C LEU A 208 1.66 -3.77 21.12
N ASN A 209 2.27 -4.40 22.11
CA ASN A 209 2.19 -3.90 23.49
C ASN A 209 2.89 -2.53 23.60
N VAL A 210 2.63 -1.81 24.70
CA VAL A 210 3.19 -0.46 24.94
C VAL A 210 4.72 -0.45 24.84
N GLN A 211 5.41 -1.52 25.23
CA GLN A 211 6.88 -1.62 25.14
C GLN A 211 7.36 -1.78 23.69
N GLN A 212 6.65 -2.53 22.84
CA GLN A 212 6.95 -2.66 21.41
C GLN A 212 6.63 -1.38 20.65
N LEU A 213 5.56 -0.68 21.01
CA LEU A 213 5.27 0.67 20.50
C LEU A 213 6.38 1.65 20.92
N GLN A 214 6.91 1.53 22.15
CA GLN A 214 8.07 2.30 22.60
C GLN A 214 9.38 1.94 21.87
N GLN A 215 9.55 0.68 21.42
CA GLN A 215 10.68 0.25 20.61
C GLN A 215 10.54 0.67 19.14
N LEU A 216 9.36 0.59 18.55
CA LEU A 216 9.05 1.13 17.21
C LEU A 216 9.23 2.65 17.17
N ARG A 217 9.01 3.33 18.30
CA ARG A 217 9.23 4.76 18.50
C ARG A 217 10.71 5.18 18.45
N HIS A 218 11.66 4.25 18.39
CA HIS A 218 13.04 4.60 18.01
C HIS A 218 13.13 5.23 16.60
N SER A 219 12.04 5.16 15.81
CA SER A 219 11.85 5.94 14.59
C SER A 219 10.40 6.45 14.49
N LEU A 220 10.17 7.77 14.60
CA LEU A 220 8.84 8.39 14.38
C LEU A 220 8.26 8.00 13.01
N GLN A 221 9.13 7.74 12.03
CA GLN A 221 8.78 7.24 10.70
C GLN A 221 8.06 5.88 10.73
N ASN A 222 8.49 4.95 11.58
CA ASN A 222 7.88 3.61 11.66
C ASN A 222 6.49 3.70 12.28
N PHE A 223 6.32 4.55 13.29
CA PHE A 223 5.01 4.80 13.88
C PHE A 223 4.07 5.50 12.89
N TYR A 224 4.56 6.48 12.14
CA TYR A 224 3.82 7.08 11.02
C TYR A 224 3.38 6.03 9.99
N GLN A 225 4.29 5.14 9.58
CA GLN A 225 3.96 4.08 8.62
C GLN A 225 2.89 3.13 9.15
N LEU A 226 2.97 2.72 10.42
CA LEU A 226 1.93 1.94 11.08
C LEU A 226 0.58 2.67 11.03
N LEU A 227 0.52 3.93 11.45
CA LEU A 227 -0.73 4.71 11.41
C LEU A 227 -1.27 4.87 9.99
N LYS A 228 -0.40 5.03 8.98
CA LYS A 228 -0.82 5.04 7.57
C LYS A 228 -1.38 3.69 7.13
N LEU A 229 -0.84 2.55 7.57
CA LEU A 229 -1.45 1.23 7.33
C LEU A 229 -2.83 1.13 7.99
N LEU A 230 -2.97 1.61 9.23
CA LEU A 230 -4.26 1.63 9.92
C LEU A 230 -5.29 2.47 9.15
N SER A 231 -4.90 3.67 8.72
CA SER A 231 -5.74 4.57 7.92
C SER A 231 -6.15 3.94 6.59
N LEU A 232 -5.21 3.26 5.90
CA LEU A 232 -5.51 2.52 4.67
C LEU A 232 -6.49 1.37 4.94
N TYR A 233 -6.26 0.56 5.97
CA TYR A 233 -7.15 -0.55 6.31
C TYR A 233 -8.55 -0.05 6.70
N GLN A 234 -8.63 1.01 7.50
CA GLN A 234 -9.87 1.64 7.90
C GLN A 234 -10.67 2.06 6.66
N ASN A 235 -10.08 2.80 5.74
CA ASN A 235 -10.76 3.24 4.53
C ASN A 235 -11.12 2.09 3.57
N MET A 236 -10.18 1.15 3.36
CA MET A 236 -10.34 0.08 2.38
C MET A 236 -11.31 -1.00 2.82
N VAL A 237 -11.35 -1.33 4.11
CA VAL A 237 -12.08 -2.47 4.65
C VAL A 237 -13.18 -2.01 5.59
N VAL A 238 -12.85 -1.24 6.64
CA VAL A 238 -13.82 -0.88 7.68
C VAL A 238 -14.93 0.01 7.12
N MET A 239 -14.58 1.19 6.59
CA MET A 239 -15.54 2.16 6.08
C MET A 239 -16.28 1.68 4.83
N ARG A 240 -15.63 0.84 4.01
CA ARG A 240 -16.20 0.37 2.75
C ARG A 240 -17.25 -0.73 2.95
N HIS A 241 -17.10 -1.55 3.99
CA HIS A 241 -17.88 -2.78 4.18
C HIS A 241 -18.68 -2.82 5.48
N VAL A 242 -18.55 -1.81 6.34
CA VAL A 242 -19.42 -1.67 7.52
C VAL A 242 -20.89 -1.71 7.12
N GLY A 243 -21.67 -2.45 7.90
CA GLY A 243 -23.12 -2.61 7.69
C GLY A 243 -23.49 -3.63 6.60
N LYS A 244 -22.54 -4.07 5.75
CA LYS A 244 -22.82 -5.07 4.73
C LYS A 244 -23.01 -6.45 5.35
N THR A 245 -24.04 -7.13 4.88
CA THR A 245 -24.40 -8.48 5.32
C THR A 245 -23.51 -9.55 4.67
N LEU A 246 -23.04 -10.51 5.48
CA LEU A 246 -22.18 -11.60 5.01
C LEU A 246 -22.89 -12.49 3.99
N ASP A 247 -24.12 -12.91 4.30
CA ASP A 247 -24.86 -13.93 3.55
C ASP A 247 -25.45 -13.45 2.21
N SER A 248 -25.38 -12.15 1.91
CA SER A 248 -25.83 -11.60 0.62
C SER A 248 -24.79 -10.64 0.04
N GLU A 249 -24.70 -9.41 0.53
CA GLU A 249 -23.92 -8.34 -0.11
C GLU A 249 -22.44 -8.71 -0.25
N LEU A 250 -21.80 -9.15 0.84
CA LEU A 250 -20.38 -9.50 0.81
C LEU A 250 -20.10 -10.78 0.02
N THR A 251 -20.98 -11.78 0.10
CA THR A 251 -20.84 -13.02 -0.67
C THR A 251 -20.97 -12.76 -2.17
N ASP A 252 -21.91 -11.91 -2.57
CA ASP A 252 -22.13 -11.54 -3.96
C ASP A 252 -20.96 -10.71 -4.51
N GLU A 253 -20.47 -9.74 -3.74
CA GLU A 253 -19.39 -8.84 -4.15
C GLU A 253 -18.00 -9.48 -4.11
N HIS A 254 -17.71 -10.29 -3.07
CA HIS A 254 -16.36 -10.73 -2.75
C HIS A 254 -16.14 -12.25 -2.80
N LYS A 255 -17.21 -13.04 -2.91
CA LYS A 255 -17.17 -14.51 -2.99
C LYS A 255 -16.36 -15.12 -1.84
N CYS A 256 -15.26 -15.81 -2.14
CA CYS A 256 -14.42 -16.48 -1.14
C CYS A 256 -13.72 -15.52 -0.16
N TYR A 257 -13.75 -14.20 -0.40
CA TYR A 257 -13.21 -13.22 0.54
C TYR A 257 -14.27 -12.56 1.43
N ALA A 258 -15.55 -12.93 1.30
CA ALA A 258 -16.65 -12.29 2.03
C ALA A 258 -16.41 -12.27 3.55
N GLU A 259 -15.99 -13.39 4.13
CA GLU A 259 -15.67 -13.48 5.56
C GLU A 259 -14.52 -12.55 5.98
N ALA A 260 -13.53 -12.36 5.11
CA ALA A 260 -12.38 -11.50 5.43
C ALA A 260 -12.78 -10.00 5.48
N PHE A 261 -13.83 -9.63 4.77
CA PHE A 261 -14.36 -8.26 4.71
C PHE A 261 -15.59 -8.03 5.59
N HIS A 262 -16.04 -9.05 6.31
CA HIS A 262 -17.14 -8.88 7.25
C HIS A 262 -16.65 -8.15 8.50
N VAL A 263 -17.22 -6.97 8.74
CA VAL A 263 -16.83 -6.07 9.82
C VAL A 263 -17.94 -6.00 10.85
N THR A 264 -17.69 -6.46 12.07
CA THR A 264 -18.67 -6.39 13.16
C THR A 264 -18.59 -5.08 13.91
N HIS A 265 -19.69 -4.67 14.55
CA HIS A 265 -19.69 -3.46 15.39
C HIS A 265 -18.69 -3.56 16.55
N GLU A 266 -18.54 -4.76 17.13
CA GLU A 266 -17.53 -5.01 18.17
C GLU A 266 -16.10 -4.74 17.67
N GLN A 267 -15.76 -5.23 16.47
CA GLN A 267 -14.44 -4.99 15.87
C GLN A 267 -14.20 -3.50 15.56
N ILE A 268 -15.24 -2.77 15.15
CA ILE A 268 -15.18 -1.32 14.93
C ILE A 268 -14.86 -0.60 16.23
N GLN A 269 -15.55 -0.96 17.32
CA GLN A 269 -15.29 -0.37 18.64
C GLN A 269 -13.89 -0.71 19.15
N SER A 270 -13.42 -1.95 18.96
CA SER A 270 -12.04 -2.33 19.29
C SER A 270 -11.01 -1.53 18.50
N PHE A 271 -11.25 -1.32 17.20
CA PHE A 271 -10.38 -0.50 16.35
C PHE A 271 -10.34 0.95 16.84
N ARG A 272 -11.50 1.55 17.10
CA ARG A 272 -11.62 2.92 17.60
C ARG A 272 -10.89 3.08 18.94
N GLN A 273 -11.14 2.19 19.90
CA GLN A 273 -10.50 2.22 21.21
C GLN A 273 -8.98 2.15 21.10
N LEU A 274 -8.47 1.34 20.16
CA LEU A 274 -7.04 1.23 19.90
C LEU A 274 -6.44 2.53 19.35
N LEU A 275 -7.13 3.22 18.44
CA LEU A 275 -6.70 4.54 17.97
C LEU A 275 -6.74 5.59 19.07
N GLU A 276 -7.74 5.58 19.95
CA GLU A 276 -7.82 6.48 21.10
C GLU A 276 -6.63 6.27 22.04
N ASN A 277 -6.24 5.01 22.27
CA ASN A 277 -5.05 4.67 23.05
C ASN A 277 -3.77 5.19 22.37
N TYR A 278 -3.65 5.08 21.05
CA TYR A 278 -2.51 5.60 20.30
C TYR A 278 -2.48 7.13 20.26
N SER A 279 -3.64 7.78 20.20
CA SER A 279 -3.78 9.23 20.29
C SER A 279 -3.16 9.77 21.58
N ALA A 280 -3.39 9.09 22.71
CA ALA A 280 -2.79 9.46 23.99
C ALA A 280 -1.25 9.37 24.00
N LEU A 281 -0.65 8.55 23.12
CA LEU A 281 0.81 8.42 23.00
C LEU A 281 1.45 9.54 22.16
N VAL A 282 0.67 10.20 21.30
CA VAL A 282 1.16 11.28 20.42
C VAL A 282 0.76 12.67 20.90
N GLN A 283 0.00 12.78 21.99
CA GLN A 283 -0.33 14.08 22.57
C GLN A 283 0.96 14.84 22.95
N PRO A 284 1.17 16.06 22.45
CA PRO A 284 2.37 16.82 22.71
C PRO A 284 2.39 17.23 24.18
N PHE A 285 3.18 16.54 25.00
CA PHE A 285 3.53 17.04 26.32
C PHE A 285 4.47 18.24 26.16
N GLY A 286 3.89 19.44 26.02
CA GLY A 286 4.58 20.70 26.30
C GLY A 286 5.47 21.30 25.21
N ASN A 287 5.44 20.81 23.96
CA ASN A 287 6.06 21.48 22.81
C ASN A 287 5.15 21.42 21.59
N GLU A 288 4.32 22.45 21.37
CA GLU A 288 3.54 22.68 20.14
C GLU A 288 4.43 22.95 18.89
N GLN A 289 5.73 22.69 18.97
CA GLN A 289 6.74 23.04 17.96
C GLN A 289 7.39 21.84 17.27
N ASP A 290 6.98 20.61 17.59
CA ASP A 290 7.51 19.41 16.92
C ASP A 290 6.57 18.99 15.79
N GLU A 291 6.87 19.44 14.56
CA GLU A 291 6.07 19.21 13.35
C GLU A 291 5.73 17.73 13.13
N ASP A 292 6.63 16.82 13.49
CA ASP A 292 6.41 15.38 13.35
C ASP A 292 5.28 14.87 14.27
N TYR A 293 5.17 15.39 15.50
CA TYR A 293 4.08 15.03 16.40
C TYR A 293 2.74 15.59 15.93
N LEU A 294 2.75 16.77 15.31
CA LEU A 294 1.55 17.32 14.67
C LEU A 294 1.09 16.43 13.51
N ILE A 295 2.01 15.96 12.66
CA ILE A 295 1.68 15.00 11.58
C ILE A 295 1.02 13.73 12.13
N LEU A 296 1.55 13.17 13.22
CA LEU A 296 1.01 11.97 13.84
C LEU A 296 -0.35 12.22 14.52
N ALA A 297 -0.48 13.36 15.22
CA ALA A 297 -1.71 13.75 15.89
C ALA A 297 -2.83 14.02 14.89
N ASP A 298 -2.55 14.76 13.81
CA ASP A 298 -3.51 15.05 12.73
C ASP A 298 -4.00 13.75 12.08
N LEU A 299 -3.09 12.82 11.75
CA LEU A 299 -3.47 11.56 11.16
C LEU A 299 -4.45 10.76 12.03
N ILE A 300 -4.30 10.78 13.36
CA ILE A 300 -5.22 10.06 14.26
C ILE A 300 -6.50 10.88 14.52
N GLN A 301 -6.34 12.13 14.96
CA GLN A 301 -7.42 12.94 15.53
C GLN A 301 -8.27 13.63 14.46
N VAL A 302 -7.73 13.87 13.27
CA VAL A 302 -8.42 14.54 12.17
C VAL A 302 -8.80 13.55 11.09
N ASP A 303 -7.87 12.67 10.68
CA ASP A 303 -8.10 11.83 9.50
C ASP A 303 -8.75 10.47 9.80
N MET A 304 -8.64 9.94 11.03
CA MET A 304 -9.05 8.57 11.35
C MET A 304 -10.20 8.49 12.35
N ILE A 305 -10.07 9.08 13.54
CA ILE A 305 -11.10 9.00 14.59
C ILE A 305 -12.45 9.57 14.11
N PRO A 306 -12.52 10.76 13.48
CA PRO A 306 -13.79 11.35 13.08
C PRO A 306 -14.60 10.49 12.10
N LEU A 307 -13.94 9.65 11.28
CA LEU A 307 -14.63 8.76 10.34
C LEU A 307 -15.55 7.75 11.06
N PHE A 308 -15.26 7.40 12.32
CA PHE A 308 -16.14 6.53 13.10
C PHE A 308 -17.36 7.26 13.67
N ASP A 309 -17.31 8.58 13.81
CA ASP A 309 -18.45 9.36 14.30
C ASP A 309 -19.54 9.45 13.22
N ASP A 310 -19.17 9.46 11.95
CA ASP A 310 -20.10 9.37 10.82
C ASP A 310 -20.87 8.03 10.80
N LEU A 311 -20.29 6.95 11.34
CA LEU A 311 -20.93 5.63 11.44
C LEU A 311 -21.92 5.51 12.60
N ASN A 312 -21.82 6.39 13.60
CA ASN A 312 -22.68 6.37 14.79
C ASN A 312 -23.91 7.28 14.65
N GLN A 313 -24.13 7.88 13.48
CA GLN A 313 -25.38 8.58 13.22
C GLN A 313 -26.48 7.52 13.05
N PRO A 314 -27.46 7.45 13.97
CA PRO A 314 -28.63 6.63 13.71
C PRO A 314 -29.28 7.12 12.41
N ASP A 315 -29.83 6.21 11.61
CA ASP A 315 -30.62 6.52 10.41
C ASP A 315 -31.82 7.43 10.77
N GLU A 316 -31.56 8.71 10.97
CA GLU A 316 -32.56 9.76 10.94
C GLU A 316 -32.82 10.04 9.46
N LEU A 317 -33.56 9.14 8.80
CA LEU A 317 -34.43 9.32 7.63
C LEU A 317 -34.77 7.95 7.02
N ALA A 318 -35.54 7.16 7.78
CA ALA A 318 -36.45 6.15 7.23
C ALA A 318 -37.90 6.70 7.27
#